data_AF-A0A956YN67-F1
#
_entry.id   AF-A0A956YN67-F1
#
_cell.length_a   1.000
_cell.length_b   1.000
_cell.length_c   1.000
_cell.angle_alpha   90.00
_cell.angle_beta   90.00
_cell.angle_gamma   90.00
#
_symmetry.space_group_name_H-M   'P 1'
#
loop_
_entity.id
_entity.type
_entity.pdbx_description
1 polymer ?
#
loop_
_entity_poly.entity_id
_entity_poly.type
_entity_poly.pdbx_seq_one_letter_code
_entity_poly.pdbx_strand_id
1 'polypeptide(L)'
;TRQSGAHRFVSVHVQVPGAWSVQQGHTLLEAIELDLRRALAPVSVFTHLEPAEDPISWEDIGLHRGAGEVEVETAVSAPKPSLN
;
A
#
# COMPACT_ATOMS: atom_id res chain seq x y z
N THR A 1 8.02 -6.64 2.67
CA THR A 1 8.64 -7.16 1.43
C THR A 1 8.80 -8.66 1.58
N ARG A 2 8.66 -9.45 0.50
CA ARG A 2 8.86 -10.90 0.53
C ARG A 2 9.86 -11.32 -0.54
N GLN A 3 10.57 -12.41 -0.31
CA GLN A 3 11.53 -12.97 -1.25
C GLN A 3 11.09 -14.37 -1.67
N SER A 4 11.17 -14.67 -2.97
CA SER A 4 11.00 -16.02 -3.51
C SER A 4 12.22 -16.35 -4.35
N GLY A 5 13.06 -17.27 -3.88
CA GLY A 5 14.37 -17.52 -4.47
C GLY A 5 15.25 -16.26 -4.44
N ALA A 6 15.75 -15.83 -5.62
CA ALA A 6 16.54 -14.60 -5.78
C ALA A 6 15.70 -13.35 -6.12
N HIS A 7 14.37 -13.47 -6.23
CA HIS A 7 13.49 -12.38 -6.61
C HIS A 7 12.82 -11.73 -5.40
N ARG A 8 12.92 -10.39 -5.34
CA ARG A 8 12.28 -9.56 -4.32
C ARG A 8 10.93 -9.05 -4.84
N PHE A 9 9.96 -8.99 -3.94
CA PHE A 9 8.65 -8.44 -4.22
C PHE A 9 8.31 -7.37 -3.17
N VAL A 10 7.87 -6.22 -3.66
CA VAL A 10 7.44 -5.07 -2.85
C VAL A 10 6.02 -4.71 -3.29
N SER A 11 5.12 -4.54 -2.32
CA SER A 11 3.81 -3.94 -2.51
C SER A 11 3.78 -2.67 -1.68
N VAL A 12 3.32 -1.55 -2.25
CA VAL A 12 3.22 -0.26 -1.58
C VAL A 12 1.82 0.30 -1.79
N HIS A 13 1.20 0.77 -0.71
CA HIS A 13 -0.03 1.55 -0.76
C HIS A 13 0.33 3.02 -0.71
N VAL A 14 -0.19 3.81 -1.65
CA VAL A 14 0.09 5.23 -1.76
C VAL A 14 -1.22 5.97 -1.65
N GLN A 15 -1.33 6.81 -0.62
CA GLN A 15 -2.50 7.64 -0.41
C GLN A 15 -2.26 9.05 -0.98
N VAL A 16 -3.21 9.55 -1.74
CA VAL A 16 -3.17 10.89 -2.36
C VAL A 16 -4.51 11.61 -2.16
N PRO A 17 -4.58 12.95 -2.32
CA PRO A 17 -5.86 13.64 -2.30
C PRO A 17 -6.83 13.05 -3.33
N GLY A 18 -8.04 12.71 -2.93
CA GLY A 18 -9.04 12.07 -3.81
C GLY A 18 -9.51 12.96 -4.97
N ALA A 19 -9.22 14.26 -4.92
CA ALA A 19 -9.46 15.19 -6.02
C ALA A 19 -8.44 15.05 -7.17
N TRP A 20 -7.34 14.32 -6.98
CA TRP A 20 -6.36 14.09 -8.04
C TRP A 20 -6.98 13.25 -9.17
N SER A 21 -6.63 13.62 -10.40
CA SER A 21 -6.91 12.73 -11.53
C SER A 21 -6.07 11.46 -11.42
N VAL A 22 -6.60 10.36 -11.98
CA VAL A 22 -5.86 9.09 -12.10
C VAL A 22 -4.49 9.30 -12.76
N GLN A 23 -4.40 10.19 -13.76
CA GLN A 23 -3.15 10.49 -14.45
C GLN A 23 -2.10 11.14 -13.53
N GLN A 24 -2.50 12.05 -12.64
CA GLN A 24 -1.59 12.66 -11.67
C GLN A 24 -1.06 11.62 -10.69
N GLY A 25 -1.96 10.79 -10.15
CA GLY A 25 -1.59 9.67 -9.28
C GLY A 25 -0.64 8.69 -9.95
N HIS A 26 -0.93 8.27 -11.19
CA HIS A 26 -0.07 7.38 -11.96
C HIS A 26 1.33 7.99 -12.20
N THR A 27 1.41 9.28 -12.47
CA THR A 27 2.71 9.96 -12.67
C THR A 27 3.56 9.92 -11.41
N LEU A 28 2.95 10.09 -10.24
CA LEU A 28 3.64 9.93 -8.96
C LEU A 28 4.09 8.47 -8.74
N LEU A 29 3.21 7.50 -9.00
CA LEU A 29 3.52 6.08 -8.82
C LEU A 29 4.70 5.63 -9.68
N GLU A 30 4.77 6.05 -10.94
CA GLU A 30 5.91 5.74 -11.82
C GLU A 30 7.25 6.22 -11.26
N ALA A 31 7.27 7.42 -10.66
CA ALA A 31 8.47 7.95 -10.03
C ALA A 31 8.88 7.10 -8.81
N ILE A 32 7.92 6.78 -7.93
CA ILE A 32 8.16 5.95 -6.74
C ILE A 32 8.67 4.56 -7.15
N GLU A 33 8.02 3.92 -8.11
CA GLU A 33 8.41 2.58 -8.57
C GLU A 33 9.78 2.57 -9.22
N LEU A 34 10.12 3.61 -9.99
CA LEU A 34 11.45 3.76 -10.58
C LEU A 34 12.53 3.83 -9.50
N ASP A 35 12.31 4.62 -8.46
CA ASP A 35 13.27 4.77 -7.36
C ASP A 35 13.43 3.46 -6.58
N LEU A 36 12.32 2.76 -6.30
CA LEU A 36 12.35 1.44 -5.66
C LEU A 36 13.08 0.40 -6.50
N ARG A 37 12.84 0.38 -7.81
CA ARG A 37 13.54 -0.51 -8.75
C ARG A 37 15.03 -0.21 -8.77
N ARG A 38 15.45 1.05 -8.75
CA ARG A 38 16.88 1.45 -8.69
C ARG A 38 17.55 1.05 -7.38
N ALA A 39 16.86 1.22 -6.26
CA ALA A 39 17.42 0.95 -4.94
C ALA A 39 17.48 -0.55 -4.58
N LEU A 40 16.52 -1.35 -5.06
CA LEU A 40 16.30 -2.71 -4.56
C LEU A 40 16.48 -3.82 -5.61
N ALA A 41 16.92 -3.49 -6.82
CA ALA A 41 17.10 -4.45 -7.90
C ALA A 41 17.88 -5.73 -7.46
N PRO A 42 17.49 -6.92 -7.94
CA PRO A 42 16.31 -7.21 -8.76
C PRO A 42 15.01 -7.27 -7.92
N VAL A 43 14.00 -6.48 -8.30
CA VAL A 43 12.73 -6.37 -7.57
C VAL A 43 11.55 -6.19 -8.52
N SER A 44 10.41 -6.79 -8.17
CA SER A 44 9.10 -6.45 -8.73
C SER A 44 8.35 -5.58 -7.73
N VAL A 45 7.86 -4.43 -8.20
CA VAL A 45 7.13 -3.45 -7.40
C VAL A 45 5.69 -3.42 -7.87
N PHE A 46 4.76 -3.45 -6.93
CA PHE A 46 3.33 -3.24 -7.16
C PHE A 46 2.89 -2.06 -6.31
N THR A 47 2.13 -1.14 -6.88
CA THR A 47 1.55 -0.01 -6.17
C THR A 47 0.03 -0.06 -6.22
N HIS A 48 -0.61 0.30 -5.11
CA HIS A 48 -2.04 0.60 -5.07
C HIS A 48 -2.21 2.06 -4.68
N LEU A 49 -2.94 2.82 -5.52
CA LEU A 49 -3.25 4.21 -5.27
C LEU A 49 -4.62 4.31 -4.63
N GLU A 50 -4.73 5.04 -3.54
CA GLU A 50 -5.96 5.20 -2.80
C GLU A 50 -6.17 6.67 -2.39
N PRO A 51 -7.42 7.16 -2.33
CA PRO A 51 -7.69 8.51 -1.83
C PRO A 51 -7.52 8.56 -0.30
N ALA A 52 -6.75 9.52 0.20
CA ALA A 52 -6.48 9.67 1.64
C ALA A 52 -7.74 9.95 2.48
N GLU A 53 -8.77 10.51 1.84
CA GLU A 53 -10.05 10.82 2.49
C GLU A 53 -10.97 9.61 2.65
N ASP A 54 -10.70 8.48 1.99
CA ASP A 54 -11.48 7.25 2.13
C ASP A 54 -11.10 6.55 3.45
N PRO A 55 -12.06 6.36 4.38
CA PRO A 55 -11.81 5.66 5.64
C PRO A 55 -11.26 4.24 5.46
N ILE A 56 -11.59 3.55 4.35
CA ILE A 56 -11.12 2.18 4.10
C ILE A 56 -9.64 2.18 3.69
N SER A 57 -9.10 3.29 3.20
CA SER A 57 -7.68 3.39 2.82
C SER A 57 -6.68 3.30 3.98
N TRP A 58 -7.21 3.30 5.21
CA TRP A 58 -6.45 3.12 6.44
C TRP A 58 -6.46 1.65 6.91
N GLU A 59 -7.29 0.81 6.31
CA GLU A 59 -7.34 -0.62 6.60
C GLU A 59 -6.24 -1.32 5.79
N ASP A 60 -5.08 -1.54 6.40
CA ASP A 60 -3.98 -2.27 5.76
C ASP A 60 -4.38 -3.72 5.47
N ILE A 61 -3.98 -4.25 4.31
CA ILE A 61 -4.26 -5.63 3.95
C ILE A 61 -3.43 -6.52 4.88
N GLY A 62 -4.10 -7.28 5.75
CA GLY A 62 -3.45 -8.25 6.61
C GLY A 62 -2.57 -9.20 5.83
N LEU A 63 -1.25 -9.04 5.94
CA LEU A 63 -0.30 -9.97 5.31
C LEU A 63 -0.39 -11.31 6.03
N HIS A 64 -0.84 -12.36 5.33
CA HIS A 64 -0.84 -13.72 5.86
C HIS A 64 0.60 -14.20 6.08
N ARG A 65 1.14 -13.94 7.27
CA ARG A 65 2.40 -14.50 7.77
C ARG A 65 2.05 -15.83 8.41
N GLY A 66 2.21 -16.93 7.68
CA GLY A 66 1.80 -18.24 8.16
C GLY A 66 2.48 -18.62 9.48
N ALA A 67 1.70 -18.63 10.57
CA ALA A 67 1.71 -19.62 11.64
C ALA A 67 0.57 -19.32 12.64
N GLY A 68 -0.48 -20.15 12.63
CA GLY A 68 -1.37 -20.37 13.79
C GLY A 68 -2.60 -19.46 13.95
N GLU A 69 -3.77 -20.04 13.61
CA GLU A 69 -5.09 -19.95 14.27
C GLU A 69 -5.76 -18.59 14.67
N VAL A 70 -6.83 -18.30 13.90
CA VAL A 70 -8.20 -17.82 14.19
C VAL A 70 -8.47 -16.61 15.12
N GLU A 71 -9.14 -15.57 14.59
CA GLU A 71 -10.48 -15.08 15.01
C GLU A 71 -10.92 -13.90 14.12
N VAL A 72 -12.08 -14.01 13.46
CA VAL A 72 -12.70 -12.89 12.73
C VAL A 72 -13.50 -12.09 13.76
N GLU A 73 -12.85 -11.12 14.39
CA GLU A 73 -13.55 -10.11 15.18
C GLU A 73 -14.06 -9.01 14.23
N THR A 74 -15.38 -8.93 14.07
CA THR A 74 -16.04 -7.76 13.48
C THR A 74 -15.79 -6.56 14.38
N ALA A 75 -14.78 -5.74 14.06
CA ALA A 75 -14.52 -4.50 14.77
C ALA A 75 -15.16 -3.32 14.05
N VAL A 76 -16.21 -2.76 14.66
CA VAL A 76 -16.69 -1.40 14.38
C VAL A 76 -15.81 -0.38 15.11
N SER A 77 -15.21 0.52 14.32
CA SER A 77 -14.92 1.95 14.58
C SER A 77 -13.87 2.40 15.64
N ALA A 78 -12.91 3.20 15.18
CA ALA A 78 -12.25 4.26 15.96
C ALA A 78 -11.91 5.49 15.05
N PRO A 79 -11.82 6.73 15.59
CA PRO A 79 -12.07 7.96 14.83
C PRO A 79 -10.84 8.58 14.13
N LYS A 80 -11.15 9.41 13.11
CA LYS A 80 -10.26 10.20 12.23
C LYS A 80 -9.27 11.12 12.96
N PRO A 81 -8.07 11.39 12.38
CA PRO A 81 -7.29 12.55 12.74
C PRO A 81 -7.91 13.82 12.15
N SER A 82 -7.99 14.88 12.96
CA SER A 82 -8.30 16.22 12.50
C SER A 82 -7.05 16.80 11.84
N LEU A 83 -7.07 17.00 10.52
CA LEU A 83 -6.09 17.86 9.87
C LEU A 83 -6.49 19.32 10.10
N ASN A 84 -5.54 20.04 10.66
CA ASN A 84 -5.49 21.46 10.98
C ASN A 84 -5.43 22.35 9.73
#